data_AF-A0A1C5BTR8-F1
#
_entry.id   AF-A0A1C5BTR8-F1
#
_cell.length_a   1.000
_cell.length_b   1.000
_cell.length_c   1.000
_cell.angle_alpha   90.00
_cell.angle_beta   90.00
_cell.angle_gamma   90.00
#
_symmetry.space_group_name_H-M   'P 1'
#
loop_
_entity.id
_entity.type
_entity.pdbx_description
1 polymer ?
#
loop_
_entity_poly.entity_id
_entity_poly.type
_entity_poly.pdbx_seq_one_letter_code
_entity_poly.pdbx_strand_id
1 'polypeptide(L)'
;MKVRADIATLIRDGHTDESIAHRLGCNRATVARARQALRLPPADQLGRLYAEALPTGRVLSDKPTRAQTSPAQAAVNRQALLAALREPRKPMVEAA
;
A
#
# COMPACT_ATOMS: atom_id res chain seq x y z
N MET A 1 -29.16 9.92 7.09
CA MET A 1 -28.03 10.27 7.99
C MET A 1 -27.26 11.44 7.38
N LYS A 2 -26.94 12.48 8.15
CA LYS A 2 -26.06 13.56 7.66
C LYS A 2 -24.61 13.10 7.76
N VAL A 3 -23.93 12.95 6.63
CA VAL A 3 -22.50 12.62 6.60
C VAL A 3 -21.71 13.91 6.76
N ARG A 4 -20.79 13.96 7.73
CA ARG A 4 -19.91 15.13 7.89
C ARG A 4 -18.97 15.24 6.68
N ALA A 5 -18.73 16.46 6.21
CA ALA A 5 -17.98 16.71 4.98
C ALA A 5 -16.50 16.29 5.09
N ASP A 6 -15.91 16.40 6.28
CA ASP A 6 -14.56 15.95 6.60
C ASP A 6 -14.39 14.43 6.43
N ILE A 7 -15.32 13.64 6.97
CA ILE A 7 -15.35 12.18 6.80
C ILE A 7 -15.49 11.82 5.32
N ALA A 8 -16.41 12.47 4.60
CA ALA A 8 -16.62 12.19 3.19
C ALA A 8 -15.39 12.48 2.33
N THR A 9 -14.64 13.54 2.66
CA THR A 9 -13.40 13.90 1.95
C THR A 9 -12.34 12.83 2.16
N LEU A 10 -12.06 12.46 3.41
CA LEU A 10 -11.05 11.45 3.72
C LEU A 10 -11.40 10.05 3.17
N ILE A 11 -12.69 9.70 3.08
CA ILE A 11 -13.11 8.45 2.43
C ILE A 11 -12.78 8.48 0.94
N ARG A 12 -13.04 9.60 0.25
CA ARG A 12 -12.71 9.75 -1.19
C ARG A 12 -11.21 9.75 -1.45
N ASP A 13 -10.42 10.31 -0.52
CA ASP A 13 -8.96 10.27 -0.55
C ASP A 13 -8.39 8.85 -0.27
N GLY A 14 -9.25 7.88 0.01
CA GLY A 14 -8.87 6.47 0.17
C GLY A 14 -8.36 6.10 1.56
N HIS A 15 -8.62 6.91 2.59
CA HIS A 15 -8.25 6.53 3.95
C HIS A 15 -9.10 5.36 4.47
N THR A 16 -8.51 4.55 5.36
CA THR A 16 -9.21 3.47 6.06
C THR A 16 -10.11 4.04 7.17
N ASP A 17 -11.14 3.29 7.56
CA ASP A 17 -12.07 3.73 8.59
C ASP A 17 -11.37 3.98 9.93
N GLU A 18 -10.35 3.17 10.26
CA GLU A 18 -9.51 3.33 11.45
C GLU A 18 -8.68 4.62 11.41
N SER A 19 -8.03 4.90 10.26
CA SER A 19 -7.23 6.11 10.08
C SER A 19 -8.08 7.38 10.23
N ILE A 20 -9.29 7.36 9.67
CA ILE A 20 -10.25 8.47 9.76
C ILE A 20 -10.74 8.63 11.20
N ALA A 21 -11.08 7.53 11.88
CA ALA A 21 -11.53 7.52 13.27
C ALA A 21 -10.47 8.14 14.19
N HIS A 22 -9.21 7.74 14.07
CA HIS A 22 -8.10 8.31 14.83
C HIS A 22 -7.88 9.80 14.52
N ARG A 23 -7.92 10.20 13.25
CA ARG A 23 -7.65 11.58 12.84
C ARG A 23 -8.73 12.56 13.28
N LEU A 24 -9.99 12.13 13.26
CA LEU A 24 -11.14 12.98 13.58
C LEU A 24 -11.69 12.76 15.00
N GLY A 25 -11.09 11.86 15.78
CA GLY A 25 -11.54 11.52 17.13
C GLY A 25 -12.96 10.96 17.18
N CYS A 26 -13.36 10.18 16.17
CA CYS A 26 -14.70 9.59 16.08
C CYS A 26 -14.65 8.07 16.12
N ASN A 27 -15.78 7.43 16.38
CA ASN A 27 -15.85 5.97 16.40
C ASN A 27 -15.76 5.41 14.97
N ARG A 28 -14.98 4.35 14.76
CA ARG A 28 -14.90 3.61 13.48
C ARG A 28 -16.27 3.25 12.92
N ALA A 29 -17.22 2.86 13.76
CA ALA A 29 -18.59 2.52 13.34
C ALA A 29 -19.30 3.71 12.68
N THR A 30 -18.98 4.95 13.09
CA THR A 30 -19.51 6.18 12.48
C THR A 30 -18.98 6.34 11.06
N VAL A 31 -17.70 6.08 10.83
CA VAL A 31 -17.07 6.15 9.51
C VAL A 31 -17.61 5.05 8.59
N ALA A 32 -17.75 3.82 9.10
CA ALA A 32 -18.34 2.71 8.36
C ALA A 32 -19.78 3.01 7.89
N ARG A 33 -20.61 3.59 8.77
CA ARG A 33 -21.97 4.04 8.39
C ARG A 33 -21.93 5.15 7.36
N ALA A 34 -21.01 6.11 7.48
CA ALA A 34 -20.83 7.17 6.49
C ALA A 34 -20.46 6.62 5.11
N ARG A 35 -19.56 5.63 5.06
CA ARG A 35 -19.14 4.93 3.84
C ARG A 35 -20.32 4.19 3.19
N GLN A 36 -21.14 3.49 3.99
CA GLN A 36 -22.38 2.86 3.51
C GLN A 36 -23.38 3.87 2.96
N ALA A 37 -23.58 5.00 3.65
CA ALA A 37 -24.48 6.06 3.20
C ALA A 37 -24.05 6.70 1.87
N LEU A 38 -22.73 6.74 1.62
CA LEU A 38 -22.14 7.19 0.36
C LEU A 38 -22.11 6.09 -0.72
N ARG A 39 -22.57 4.87 -0.42
CA ARG A 39 -22.52 3.69 -1.29
C ARG A 39 -21.11 3.36 -1.79
N LEU A 40 -20.11 3.61 -0.95
CA LEU A 40 -18.71 3.31 -1.24
C LEU A 40 -18.33 1.93 -0.67
N PRO A 41 -17.43 1.19 -1.35
CA PRO A 41 -17.03 -0.15 -0.91
C PRO A 41 -16.35 -0.12 0.47
N PRO A 42 -16.49 -1.19 1.27
CA PRO A 42 -15.88 -1.29 2.60
C PRO A 42 -14.35 -1.14 2.52
N ALA A 43 -13.77 -0.48 3.53
CA ALA A 43 -12.34 -0.15 3.57
C ALA A 43 -11.42 -1.39 3.50
N ASP A 44 -11.93 -2.58 3.78
CA ASP A 44 -11.18 -3.84 3.76
C ASP A 44 -10.67 -4.21 2.35
N GLN A 45 -11.28 -3.69 1.28
CA GLN A 45 -10.73 -3.82 -0.08
C GLN A 45 -9.50 -2.92 -0.30
N LEU A 46 -9.45 -1.75 0.34
CA LEU A 46 -8.29 -0.86 0.28
C LEU A 46 -7.13 -1.33 1.17
N GLY A 47 -7.42 -2.08 2.24
CA GLY A 47 -6.37 -2.78 3.00
C GLY A 47 -5.61 -3.79 2.14
N ARG A 48 -6.29 -4.49 1.21
CA ARG A 48 -5.65 -5.33 0.19
C ARG A 48 -4.89 -4.50 -0.86
N LEU A 49 -5.51 -3.47 -1.42
CA LEU A 49 -4.88 -2.63 -2.45
C LEU A 49 -3.63 -1.89 -1.94
N TYR A 50 -3.60 -1.37 -0.70
CA TYR A 50 -2.39 -0.77 -0.12
C TYR A 50 -1.35 -1.79 0.34
N ALA A 51 -1.77 -3.03 0.69
CA ALA A 51 -0.83 -4.13 0.89
C ALA A 51 -0.16 -4.55 -0.44
N GLU A 52 -0.85 -4.38 -1.57
CA GLU A 52 -0.36 -4.70 -2.91
C GLU A 52 0.38 -3.52 -3.59
N ALA A 53 0.07 -2.27 -3.24
CA ALA A 53 0.60 -1.06 -3.91
C ALA A 53 1.83 -0.40 -3.25
N LEU A 54 2.27 -0.87 -2.07
CA LEU A 54 3.59 -0.52 -1.55
C LEU A 54 4.63 -1.47 -2.19
N PRO A 55 5.68 -0.97 -2.87
CA PRO A 55 6.78 -1.80 -3.36
C PRO A 55 7.71 -2.18 -2.20
N THR A 56 7.17 -2.41 -1.00
CA THR A 56 7.95 -2.82 0.17
C THR A 56 8.04 -4.35 0.28
N GLY A 57 7.33 -5.09 -0.57
CA GLY A 57 7.38 -6.57 -0.61
C GLY A 57 6.93 -7.23 0.69
N ARG A 58 6.32 -6.48 1.61
CA ARG A 58 5.87 -6.96 2.91
C ARG A 58 4.37 -7.16 2.86
N VAL A 59 3.95 -8.34 2.43
CA VAL A 59 2.57 -8.79 2.65
C VAL A 59 2.35 -8.83 4.16
N LEU A 60 1.24 -8.25 4.64
CA LEU A 60 0.92 -8.15 6.08
C LEU A 60 0.96 -9.51 6.81
N SER A 61 0.79 -10.60 6.04
CA SER A 61 0.80 -11.99 6.51
C SER A 61 2.04 -12.78 6.04
N ASP A 62 3.04 -12.13 5.43
CA ASP A 62 4.28 -12.81 5.06
C ASP A 62 5.02 -13.23 6.33
N LYS A 63 4.98 -14.52 6.61
CA LYS A 63 5.89 -15.17 7.54
C LYS A 63 6.98 -15.76 6.66
N PRO A 64 8.14 -15.11 6.49
CA PRO A 64 9.19 -15.68 5.68
C PRO A 64 9.65 -16.98 6.37
N THR A 65 9.17 -18.11 5.87
CA THR A 65 9.50 -19.46 6.37
C THR A 65 10.98 -19.79 6.16
N ARG A 66 11.68 -18.96 5.38
CA ARG A 66 13.11 -19.07 5.06
C ARG A 66 13.74 -17.67 5.11
N ALA A 67 14.98 -17.59 5.60
CA ALA A 67 15.79 -16.38 5.41
C ALA A 67 15.86 -16.07 3.91
N GLN A 68 15.40 -14.88 3.52
CA GLN A 68 15.14 -14.53 2.11
C GLN A 68 16.41 -14.61 1.23
N THR A 69 17.58 -14.32 1.80
CA THR A 69 18.89 -14.57 1.18
C THR A 69 19.95 -14.76 2.27
N SER A 70 20.92 -15.66 2.05
CA SER A 70 22.09 -15.77 2.92
C SER A 70 22.99 -14.52 2.79
N PRO A 71 23.88 -14.24 3.76
CA PRO A 71 24.83 -13.12 3.66
C PRO A 71 25.68 -13.17 2.39
N ALA A 72 26.08 -14.37 1.95
CA ALA A 72 26.83 -14.57 0.72
C ALA A 72 25.99 -14.19 -0.53
N GLN A 73 24.74 -14.62 -0.59
CA GLN A 73 23.86 -14.29 -1.71
C GLN A 73 23.53 -12.78 -1.76
N ALA A 74 23.39 -12.13 -0.60
CA ALA A 74 23.20 -10.69 -0.53
C ALA A 74 24.39 -9.91 -1.11
N ALA A 75 25.62 -10.37 -0.87
CA ALA A 75 26.83 -9.77 -1.44
C ALA A 75 26.87 -9.91 -2.97
N VAL A 76 26.53 -11.08 -3.50
CA VAL A 76 26.43 -11.34 -4.96
C VAL A 76 25.38 -10.42 -5.60
N ASN A 77 24.18 -10.35 -5.00
CA ASN A 77 23.10 -9.50 -5.49
C ASN A 77 23.51 -8.02 -5.49
N ARG A 78 24.23 -7.57 -4.45
CA ARG A 78 24.73 -6.20 -4.35
C ARG A 78 25.75 -5.87 -5.43
N GLN A 79 26.66 -6.80 -5.75
CA GLN A 79 27.61 -6.62 -6.84
C GLN A 79 26.91 -6.52 -8.19
N ALA A 80 25.94 -7.39 -8.46
CA ALA A 80 25.15 -7.36 -9.70
C ALA A 80 24.38 -6.04 -9.86
N LEU A 81 23.78 -5.53 -8.78
CA LEU A 81 23.08 -4.25 -8.80
C LEU A 81 24.03 -3.09 -9.09
N LEU A 82 25.20 -3.05 -8.45
CA LEU A 82 26.19 -1.99 -8.69
C LEU A 82 26.74 -2.03 -10.11
N ALA A 83 26.88 -3.21 -10.71
CA ALA A 83 27.26 -3.33 -12.12
C ALA A 83 26.17 -2.76 -13.05
N ALA A 84 24.91 -3.17 -12.85
CA ALA A 84 23.79 -2.70 -13.65
C ALA A 84 23.54 -1.18 -13.54
N LEU A 85 23.79 -0.59 -12.37
CA LEU A 85 23.66 0.86 -12.16
C LEU A 85 24.82 1.66 -12.76
N ARG A 86 25.97 1.03 -13.01
CA ARG A 86 27.12 1.66 -13.67
C ARG A 86 26.99 1.63 -15.19
N GLU A 87 26.30 0.63 -15.74
CA GLU A 87 25.99 0.62 -17.16
C GLU A 87 25.00 1.74 -17.46
N PRO A 88 25.28 2.63 -18.43
CA PRO A 88 24.29 3.60 -18.87
C PRO A 88 23.08 2.81 -19.37
N ARG A 89 21.90 3.10 -18.81
CA ARG A 89 20.63 2.45 -19.15
C ARG A 89 20.54 2.31 -20.66
N LYS A 90 20.73 1.09 -21.18
CA LYS A 90 20.61 0.81 -22.62
C LYS A 90 19.24 1.32 -23.04
N PRO A 91 19.13 2.25 -24.02
CA PRO A 91 17.82 2.67 -24.49
C PRO A 91 17.09 1.42 -24.96
N MET A 92 15.92 1.18 -24.38
CA MET A 92 14.99 0.14 -24.78
C MET A 92 14.59 0.50 -26.21
N VAL A 93 15.25 -0.09 -27.20
CA VAL A 93 14.98 0.18 -28.61
C VAL A 93 13.53 -0.20 -28.87
N GLU A 94 12.77 0.77 -29.38
CA GLU A 94 11.39 0.63 -29.81
C GLU A 94 11.24 -0.58 -30.73
N ALA A 95 10.40 -1.54 -30.32
CA ALA A 95 9.88 -2.55 -31.23
C ALA A 95 8.74 -1.89 -32.01
N ALA A 96 9.04 -1.47 -33.24
CA ALA A 96 8.07 -1.19 -34.28
C ALA A 96 7.51 -2.50 -34.85
#